data_AF-A0A255QZW2-F1
#
_entry.id   AF-A0A255QZW2-F1
#
_cell.length_a   1.000
_cell.length_b   1.000
_cell.length_c   1.000
_cell.angle_alpha   90.00
_cell.angle_beta   90.00
_cell.angle_gamma   90.00
#
_symmetry.space_group_name_H-M   'P 1'
#
loop_
_entity.id
_entity.type
_entity.pdbx_description
1 polymer ?
#
loop_
_entity_poly.entity_id
_entity_poly.type
_entity_poly.pdbx_seq_one_letter_code
_entity_poly.pdbx_strand_id
1 'polypeptide(L)'
;MFVHSVQRCVIWSVVVLFCGQLDAQSTPVSIGGVSVQLQPPTLNGTENETQQIEKLSPMIGGLSMRQFTRDSQVAPVRIDLKYIKDDSGNRVGHLVHVLFVVHCPLERFAEGQLSQQLSGEVETDDSETSSFAKPVDEVTLRENGVQSIEDNQRFRHIQTTLLDKIKLDAVLRIDTHKSPQQNRIDLLLDDRFAAQWTSTEDPKQTGTYTGFQAWLTATKLAGADAVVIESRLAMHEPPEWFSGSNFIRSKLPLVLQQTARDLRRKLAD
;
A
#
# COMPACT_ATOMS: atom_id res chain seq x y z
N MET A 1 19.45 2.07 26.66
CA MET A 1 18.15 2.64 27.11
C MET A 1 17.33 2.84 25.85
N PHE A 2 16.17 2.17 25.79
CA PHE A 2 15.39 1.81 24.60
C PHE A 2 14.68 2.99 23.93
N VAL A 3 15.03 3.36 22.69
CA VAL A 3 14.16 4.18 21.81
C VAL A 3 14.47 3.88 20.34
N HIS A 4 14.18 2.68 19.82
CA HIS A 4 14.27 2.41 18.36
C HIS A 4 13.18 1.44 17.85
N SER A 5 12.18 1.08 18.69
CA SER A 5 11.24 0.00 18.38
C SER A 5 9.90 0.45 17.77
N VAL A 6 9.63 1.75 17.65
CA VAL A 6 8.30 2.26 17.23
C VAL A 6 8.29 2.73 15.76
N GLN A 7 9.46 2.89 15.12
CA GLN A 7 9.58 3.49 13.78
C GLN A 7 9.31 2.55 12.59
N ARG A 8 9.03 1.26 12.82
CA ARG A 8 8.98 0.26 11.71
C ARG A 8 7.60 0.02 11.11
N CYS A 9 6.55 0.65 11.62
CA CYS A 9 5.17 0.32 11.23
C CYS A 9 4.67 1.12 10.00
N VAL A 10 5.10 2.37 9.80
CA VAL A 10 4.35 3.31 8.95
C VAL A 10 4.19 2.90 7.48
N ILE A 11 5.23 2.35 6.85
CA ILE A 11 5.17 1.98 5.42
C ILE A 11 4.51 0.61 5.22
N TRP A 12 4.43 -0.19 6.27
CA TRP A 12 3.58 -1.38 6.31
C TRP A 12 2.10 -1.03 6.27
N SER A 13 1.74 0.15 6.74
CA SER A 13 0.40 0.37 7.22
C SER A 13 -0.52 1.15 6.28
N VAL A 14 0.05 1.84 5.29
CA VAL A 14 -0.74 2.49 4.23
C VAL A 14 -1.36 1.47 3.26
N VAL A 15 -1.09 0.17 3.43
CA VAL A 15 -1.53 -0.86 2.50
C VAL A 15 -2.12 -2.05 3.28
N VAL A 16 -3.26 -2.56 2.80
CA VAL A 16 -3.79 -3.94 2.95
C VAL A 16 -5.04 -4.10 3.89
N LEU A 17 -6.21 -4.52 3.34
CA LEU A 17 -7.35 -5.24 3.99
C LEU A 17 -8.02 -6.28 3.04
N PHE A 18 -8.84 -7.26 3.49
CA PHE A 18 -9.27 -8.44 2.68
C PHE A 18 -10.70 -9.05 2.85
N CYS A 19 -11.58 -9.04 1.81
CA CYS A 19 -12.69 -9.96 1.43
C CYS A 19 -13.45 -9.45 0.18
N GLY A 20 -13.75 -10.18 -0.92
CA GLY A 20 -14.70 -9.69 -1.98
C GLY A 20 -14.40 -10.09 -3.43
N GLN A 21 -15.30 -9.85 -4.40
CA GLN A 21 -15.12 -10.32 -5.80
C GLN A 21 -14.60 -9.21 -6.72
N LEU A 22 -13.67 -9.54 -7.64
CA LEU A 22 -12.90 -8.60 -8.47
C LEU A 22 -13.67 -8.11 -9.70
N ASP A 23 -14.10 -6.84 -9.72
CA ASP A 23 -14.33 -6.09 -10.96
C ASP A 23 -13.43 -4.85 -10.97
N ALA A 24 -12.37 -4.89 -11.79
CA ALA A 24 -11.30 -3.91 -11.80
C ALA A 24 -11.62 -2.73 -12.73
N GLN A 25 -12.42 -1.77 -12.28
CA GLN A 25 -12.42 -0.43 -12.88
C GLN A 25 -11.54 0.51 -12.05
N SER A 26 -10.37 0.86 -12.58
CA SER A 26 -9.51 1.89 -11.99
C SER A 26 -10.12 3.26 -12.26
N THR A 27 -10.81 3.82 -11.27
CA THR A 27 -11.31 5.19 -11.32
C THR A 27 -10.11 6.16 -11.24
N PRO A 28 -10.02 7.16 -12.13
CA PRO A 28 -9.00 8.20 -12.02
C PRO A 28 -9.12 8.94 -10.69
N VAL A 29 -7.99 9.26 -10.06
CA VAL A 29 -7.92 10.07 -8.85
C VAL A 29 -7.25 11.40 -9.16
N SER A 30 -7.67 12.48 -8.51
CA SER A 30 -7.00 13.78 -8.60
C SER A 30 -5.83 13.84 -7.62
N ILE A 31 -4.61 13.99 -8.13
CA ILE A 31 -3.37 14.14 -7.37
C ILE A 31 -2.81 15.54 -7.61
N GLY A 32 -2.94 16.44 -6.64
CA GLY A 32 -2.49 17.84 -6.81
C GLY A 32 -3.14 18.54 -8.01
N GLY A 33 -4.41 18.22 -8.30
CA GLY A 33 -5.15 18.73 -9.47
C GLY A 33 -4.91 17.96 -10.77
N VAL A 34 -4.00 16.98 -10.79
CA VAL A 34 -3.72 16.15 -11.97
C VAL A 34 -4.52 14.85 -11.92
N SER A 35 -5.25 14.51 -12.98
CA SER A 35 -5.94 13.23 -13.08
C SER A 35 -4.94 12.09 -13.32
N VAL A 36 -4.90 11.13 -12.41
CA VAL A 36 -3.98 10.00 -12.45
C VAL A 36 -4.76 8.70 -12.38
N GLN A 37 -4.42 7.77 -13.26
CA GLN A 37 -4.96 6.42 -13.25
C GLN A 37 -3.84 5.41 -12.96
N LEU A 38 -4.03 4.59 -11.93
CA LEU A 38 -3.11 3.49 -11.67
C LEU A 38 -3.30 2.40 -12.73
N GLN A 39 -2.18 1.94 -13.32
CA GLN A 39 -2.22 0.77 -14.18
C GLN A 39 -2.77 -0.43 -13.39
N PRO A 40 -3.47 -1.38 -14.03
CA PRO A 40 -3.95 -2.58 -13.36
C PRO A 40 -2.78 -3.50 -12.94
N PRO A 41 -3.05 -4.50 -12.09
CA PRO A 41 -2.10 -5.57 -11.80
C PRO A 41 -1.57 -6.24 -13.07
N THR A 42 -0.29 -6.58 -13.05
CA THR A 42 0.38 -7.25 -14.16
C THR A 42 -0.16 -8.68 -14.32
N LEU A 43 -0.33 -9.37 -13.20
CA LEU A 43 -0.95 -10.69 -13.13
C LEU A 43 -2.40 -10.56 -12.70
N ASN A 44 -3.28 -11.38 -13.27
CA ASN A 44 -4.70 -11.45 -12.90
C ASN A 44 -5.07 -12.78 -12.21
N GLY A 45 -4.10 -13.68 -12.02
CA GLY A 45 -4.31 -14.96 -11.36
C GLY A 45 -4.84 -16.05 -12.29
N THR A 46 -4.99 -15.78 -13.58
CA THR A 46 -5.41 -16.78 -14.59
C THR A 46 -4.24 -17.28 -15.45
N GLU A 47 -3.06 -16.66 -15.31
CA GLU A 47 -1.90 -16.98 -16.10
C GLU A 47 -1.26 -18.32 -15.71
N ASN A 48 -0.84 -19.08 -16.71
CA ASN A 48 0.07 -20.22 -16.51
C ASN A 48 1.52 -19.75 -16.31
N GLU A 49 2.42 -20.67 -15.95
CA GLU A 49 3.83 -20.38 -15.67
C GLU A 49 4.53 -19.61 -16.79
N THR A 50 4.35 -20.02 -18.05
CA THR A 50 4.98 -19.36 -19.20
C THR A 50 4.48 -17.91 -19.35
N GLN A 51 3.17 -17.70 -19.20
CA GLN A 51 2.57 -16.36 -19.26
C GLN A 51 3.01 -15.48 -18.10
N GLN A 52 3.13 -16.02 -16.89
CA GLN A 52 3.66 -15.27 -15.75
C GLN A 52 5.11 -14.83 -16.01
N ILE A 53 5.94 -15.73 -16.53
CA ILE A 53 7.34 -15.40 -16.87
C ILE A 53 7.39 -14.29 -17.92
N GLU A 54 6.61 -14.41 -19.00
CA GLU A 54 6.55 -13.41 -20.07
C GLU A 54 6.18 -12.02 -19.53
N LYS A 55 5.14 -11.95 -18.69
CA LYS A 55 4.66 -10.69 -18.12
C LYS A 55 5.61 -10.07 -17.08
N LEU A 56 6.27 -10.88 -16.25
CA LEU A 56 7.15 -10.40 -15.19
C LEU A 56 8.56 -10.03 -15.70
N SER A 57 9.05 -10.72 -16.73
CA SER A 57 10.40 -10.51 -17.30
C SER A 57 10.76 -9.05 -17.60
N PRO A 58 9.91 -8.22 -18.24
CA PRO A 58 10.25 -6.82 -18.48
C PRO A 58 10.37 -5.97 -17.20
N MET A 59 9.77 -6.39 -16.08
CA MET A 59 9.72 -5.61 -14.84
C MET A 59 10.91 -5.88 -13.91
N ILE A 60 11.53 -7.05 -14.02
CA ILE A 60 12.65 -7.47 -13.15
C ILE A 60 14.01 -6.88 -13.58
N GLY A 61 14.03 -6.16 -14.70
CA GLY A 61 15.12 -5.31 -15.20
C GLY A 61 16.48 -5.99 -15.24
N GLY A 62 16.58 -7.02 -16.09
CA GLY A 62 17.81 -7.73 -16.41
C GLY A 62 18.13 -8.92 -15.50
N LEU A 63 17.39 -9.10 -14.40
CA LEU A 63 17.48 -10.31 -13.60
C LEU A 63 16.88 -11.50 -14.35
N SER A 64 17.42 -12.70 -14.13
CA SER A 64 16.71 -13.92 -14.53
C SER A 64 15.54 -14.19 -13.58
N MET A 65 14.52 -14.91 -14.06
CA MET A 65 13.38 -15.28 -13.22
C MET A 65 13.83 -16.01 -11.95
N ARG A 66 14.76 -16.97 -12.09
CA ARG A 66 15.36 -17.70 -10.96
C ARG A 66 16.04 -16.79 -9.93
N GLN A 67 16.70 -15.72 -10.35
CA GLN A 67 17.32 -14.76 -9.41
C GLN A 67 16.27 -13.92 -8.69
N PHE A 68 15.22 -13.52 -9.40
CA PHE A 68 14.13 -12.72 -8.86
C PHE A 68 13.26 -13.51 -7.86
N THR A 69 12.95 -14.77 -8.18
CA THR A 69 12.07 -15.64 -7.39
C THR A 69 12.81 -16.47 -6.34
N ARG A 70 14.12 -16.25 -6.12
CA ARG A 70 14.88 -17.06 -5.15
C ARG A 70 14.26 -16.98 -3.74
N ASP A 71 14.23 -18.10 -3.03
CA ASP A 71 13.85 -18.11 -1.63
C ASP A 71 14.97 -17.50 -0.77
N SER A 72 14.79 -16.24 -0.40
CA SER A 72 15.75 -15.49 0.39
C SER A 72 15.11 -14.24 0.97
N GLN A 73 15.41 -13.93 2.24
CA GLN A 73 15.03 -12.65 2.85
C GLN A 73 15.56 -11.46 2.05
N VAL A 74 16.76 -11.60 1.47
CA VAL A 74 17.42 -10.57 0.63
C VAL A 74 17.19 -10.80 -0.87
N ALA A 75 16.14 -11.53 -1.25
CA ALA A 75 15.73 -11.60 -2.65
C ALA A 75 15.44 -10.19 -3.20
N PRO A 76 15.62 -9.95 -4.51
CA PRO A 76 15.40 -8.64 -5.10
C PRO A 76 14.00 -8.07 -4.80
N VAL A 77 13.95 -6.75 -4.69
CA VAL A 77 12.71 -5.96 -4.61
C VAL A 77 12.84 -4.90 -5.69
N ARG A 78 11.94 -4.93 -6.67
CA ARG A 78 11.91 -3.93 -7.74
C ARG A 78 11.03 -2.78 -7.27
N ILE A 79 11.57 -1.57 -7.37
CA ILE A 79 10.88 -0.36 -6.98
C ILE A 79 11.12 0.66 -8.09
N ASP A 80 10.04 1.11 -8.74
CA ASP A 80 10.06 2.18 -9.72
C ASP A 80 9.32 3.39 -9.16
N LEU A 81 9.92 4.57 -9.30
CA LEU A 81 9.37 5.83 -8.82
C LEU A 81 9.37 6.84 -9.97
N LYS A 82 8.19 7.34 -10.29
CA LYS A 82 7.99 8.38 -11.29
C LYS A 82 7.34 9.59 -10.65
N TYR A 83 7.67 10.77 -11.14
CA TYR A 83 6.98 11.99 -10.73
C TYR A 83 5.65 12.10 -11.46
N ILE A 84 4.64 12.55 -10.73
CA ILE A 84 3.44 13.14 -11.30
C ILE A 84 3.76 14.61 -11.51
N LYS A 85 3.53 15.11 -12.71
CA LYS A 85 3.76 16.51 -13.08
C LYS A 85 2.45 17.16 -13.51
N ASP A 86 2.28 18.42 -13.15
CA ASP A 86 1.22 19.27 -13.71
C ASP A 86 1.52 19.69 -15.15
N ASP A 87 0.58 20.41 -15.78
CA ASP A 87 0.73 20.93 -17.14
C ASP A 87 1.88 21.94 -17.28
N SER A 88 2.32 22.54 -16.16
CA SER A 88 3.47 23.44 -16.10
C SER A 88 4.81 22.70 -15.89
N GLY A 89 4.77 21.38 -15.76
CA GLY A 89 5.95 20.54 -15.54
C GLY A 89 6.43 20.49 -14.08
N ASN A 90 5.71 21.12 -13.14
CA ASN A 90 6.03 21.08 -11.72
C ASN A 90 5.68 19.70 -11.15
N ARG A 91 6.52 19.21 -10.23
CA ARG A 91 6.25 17.97 -9.50
C ARG A 91 5.13 18.19 -8.50
N VAL A 92 4.04 17.44 -8.63
CA VAL A 92 2.91 17.45 -7.69
C VAL A 92 2.82 16.17 -6.87
N GLY A 93 3.50 15.09 -7.28
CA GLY A 93 3.40 13.83 -6.56
C GLY A 93 4.27 12.72 -7.10
N HIS A 94 3.99 11.50 -6.65
CA HIS A 94 4.72 10.29 -7.02
C HIS A 94 3.78 9.18 -7.46
N LEU A 95 4.19 8.48 -8.50
CA LEU A 95 3.76 7.13 -8.83
C LEU A 95 4.84 6.17 -8.35
N VAL A 96 4.47 5.22 -7.50
CA VAL A 96 5.39 4.20 -7.00
C VAL A 96 4.87 2.83 -7.39
N HIS A 97 5.75 1.98 -7.89
CA HIS A 97 5.44 0.61 -8.26
C HIS A 97 6.46 -0.32 -7.60
N VAL A 98 5.96 -1.32 -6.88
CA VAL A 98 6.74 -2.27 -6.08
C VAL A 98 6.43 -3.68 -6.54
N LEU A 99 7.45 -4.50 -6.77
CA LEU A 99 7.30 -5.89 -7.18
C LEU A 99 8.36 -6.77 -6.49
N PHE A 100 7.92 -7.82 -5.80
CA PHE A 100 8.80 -8.79 -5.16
C PHE A 100 8.10 -10.14 -4.91
N VAL A 101 8.87 -11.18 -4.60
CA VAL A 101 8.34 -12.52 -4.28
C VAL A 101 8.47 -12.82 -2.79
N VAL A 102 7.49 -13.54 -2.26
CA VAL A 102 7.46 -14.12 -0.91
C VAL A 102 7.16 -15.62 -1.03
N HIS A 103 7.98 -16.47 -0.40
CA HIS A 103 7.79 -17.92 -0.36
C HIS A 103 6.82 -18.30 0.76
N CYS A 104 5.54 -18.28 0.43
CA CYS A 104 4.43 -18.64 1.29
C CYS A 104 3.21 -18.96 0.40
N PRO A 105 2.44 -20.03 0.67
CA PRO A 105 1.17 -20.27 -0.01
C PRO A 105 0.21 -19.08 0.15
N LEU A 106 -0.61 -18.82 -0.87
CA LEU A 106 -1.55 -17.69 -0.85
C LEU A 106 -2.54 -17.79 0.31
N GLU A 107 -2.97 -19.01 0.66
CA GLU A 107 -3.88 -19.30 1.76
C GLU A 107 -3.26 -18.85 3.09
N ARG A 108 -2.02 -19.25 3.38
CA ARG A 108 -1.30 -18.82 4.59
C ARG A 108 -1.06 -17.31 4.59
N PHE A 109 -0.78 -16.72 3.43
CA PHE A 109 -0.69 -15.26 3.29
C PHE A 109 -2.02 -14.57 3.64
N ALA A 110 -3.15 -15.18 3.27
CA ALA A 110 -4.50 -14.68 3.50
C ALA A 110 -5.05 -14.93 4.92
N GLU A 111 -4.51 -15.90 5.66
CA GLU A 111 -4.97 -16.28 7.01
C GLU A 111 -4.11 -15.68 8.13
N GLY A 112 -2.86 -15.32 7.84
CA GLY A 112 -1.92 -14.88 8.86
C GLY A 112 -2.40 -13.65 9.64
N GLN A 113 -1.83 -13.44 10.83
CA GLN A 113 -2.03 -12.22 11.64
C GLN A 113 -1.85 -10.94 10.84
N LEU A 114 -1.05 -10.99 9.78
CA LEU A 114 -1.00 -9.93 8.78
C LEU A 114 -2.42 -9.69 8.27
N SER A 115 -3.05 -10.62 7.54
CA SER A 115 -4.42 -10.47 7.03
C SER A 115 -5.46 -10.05 8.08
N GLN A 116 -5.35 -10.49 9.34
CA GLN A 116 -6.26 -10.11 10.43
C GLN A 116 -6.05 -8.69 10.98
N GLN A 117 -4.79 -8.29 11.24
CA GLN A 117 -4.43 -6.90 11.54
C GLN A 117 -4.78 -5.98 10.38
N LEU A 118 -4.70 -6.55 9.17
CA LEU A 118 -5.01 -5.90 7.92
C LEU A 118 -6.49 -5.97 7.58
N SER A 119 -7.38 -6.84 8.07
CA SER A 119 -8.82 -6.73 7.83
C SER A 119 -9.49 -5.87 8.91
N GLY A 120 -8.77 -5.68 10.03
CA GLY A 120 -9.24 -5.08 11.27
C GLY A 120 -10.38 -5.89 11.89
N GLU A 121 -10.29 -7.22 11.78
CA GLU A 121 -11.20 -8.20 12.39
C GLU A 121 -10.81 -8.56 13.83
N VAL A 122 -9.62 -8.16 14.29
CA VAL A 122 -9.17 -8.41 15.66
C VAL A 122 -9.13 -7.09 16.42
N GLU A 123 -10.12 -6.87 17.29
CA GLU A 123 -9.98 -5.98 18.43
C GLU A 123 -9.00 -6.66 19.40
N THR A 124 -7.74 -6.24 19.40
CA THR A 124 -6.82 -6.67 20.46
C THR A 124 -7.20 -5.92 21.73
N ASP A 125 -7.91 -6.62 22.62
CA ASP A 125 -8.49 -6.09 23.86
C ASP A 125 -7.45 -5.67 24.91
N ASP A 126 -6.17 -6.00 24.74
CA ASP A 126 -5.12 -5.65 25.70
C ASP A 126 -3.74 -5.59 25.01
N SER A 127 -3.33 -4.40 24.59
CA SER A 127 -1.97 -3.87 24.74
C SER A 127 -1.81 -2.60 23.91
N GLU A 128 -0.95 -1.69 24.37
CA GLU A 128 -0.51 -0.46 23.69
C GLU A 128 0.18 -0.69 22.32
N THR A 129 0.04 -1.87 21.70
CA THR A 129 0.39 -2.08 20.30
C THR A 129 -0.69 -1.48 19.40
N SER A 130 -0.54 -0.18 19.18
CA SER A 130 -1.32 0.69 18.30
C SER A 130 -1.81 -0.02 17.03
N SER A 131 -3.10 -0.34 16.97
CA SER A 131 -3.76 -0.54 15.68
C SER A 131 -3.54 0.74 14.86
N PHE A 132 -2.82 0.62 13.75
CA PHE A 132 -2.49 1.75 12.87
C PHE A 132 -3.73 2.50 12.37
N ALA A 133 -4.82 1.76 12.28
CA ALA A 133 -6.08 2.19 11.75
C ALA A 133 -7.18 1.91 12.77
N LYS A 134 -8.07 2.86 13.00
CA LYS A 134 -9.29 2.65 13.77
C LYS A 134 -10.48 2.46 12.82
N PRO A 135 -11.43 1.54 13.09
CA PRO A 135 -12.71 1.56 12.39
C PRO A 135 -13.33 2.95 12.50
N VAL A 136 -13.91 3.43 11.39
CA VAL A 136 -14.82 4.58 11.44
C VAL A 136 -16.19 4.04 11.84
N ASP A 137 -16.78 4.60 12.89
CA ASP A 137 -18.08 4.15 13.39
C ASP A 137 -19.23 4.50 12.42
N GLU A 138 -20.33 3.75 12.51
CA GLU A 138 -21.47 3.92 11.60
C GLU A 138 -22.10 5.32 11.65
N VAL A 139 -22.06 6.01 12.79
CA VAL A 139 -22.63 7.36 12.92
C VAL A 139 -21.79 8.34 12.10
N THR A 140 -20.47 8.33 12.31
CA THR A 140 -19.52 9.13 11.54
C THR A 140 -19.62 8.84 10.05
N LEU A 141 -19.77 7.57 9.65
CA LEU A 141 -19.97 7.19 8.25
C LEU A 141 -21.25 7.80 7.65
N ARG A 142 -22.39 7.72 8.34
CA ARG A 142 -23.66 8.28 7.86
C ARG A 142 -23.64 9.81 7.80
N GLU A 143 -23.03 10.47 8.78
CA GLU A 143 -22.88 11.92 8.81
C GLU A 143 -22.06 12.44 7.62
N ASN A 144 -21.10 11.64 7.14
CA ASN A 144 -20.29 11.94 5.96
C ASN A 144 -20.89 11.36 4.65
N GLY A 145 -22.15 10.93 4.66
CA GLY A 145 -22.88 10.50 3.46
C GLY A 145 -22.59 9.08 2.98
N VAL A 146 -22.00 8.22 3.82
CA VAL A 146 -21.88 6.78 3.53
C VAL A 146 -23.17 6.08 3.95
N GLN A 147 -24.02 5.72 2.99
CA GLN A 147 -25.34 5.13 3.26
C GLN A 147 -25.31 3.60 3.33
N SER A 148 -24.43 2.96 2.57
CA SER A 148 -24.26 1.51 2.52
C SER A 148 -22.79 1.17 2.35
N ILE A 149 -22.36 0.09 2.99
CA ILE A 149 -21.01 -0.45 2.90
C ILE A 149 -21.16 -1.86 2.34
N GLU A 150 -20.44 -2.17 1.27
CA GLU A 150 -20.40 -3.52 0.72
C GLU A 150 -19.63 -4.46 1.66
N ASP A 151 -19.90 -5.77 1.59
CA ASP A 151 -19.24 -6.76 2.45
C ASP A 151 -17.71 -6.73 2.36
N ASN A 152 -17.20 -6.29 1.19
CA ASN A 152 -15.80 -6.17 0.85
C ASN A 152 -15.16 -4.80 1.11
N GLN A 153 -15.95 -3.85 1.61
CA GLN A 153 -15.53 -2.48 1.79
C GLN A 153 -15.40 -2.15 3.27
N ARG A 154 -14.36 -1.42 3.65
CA ARG A 154 -14.16 -0.92 5.01
C ARG A 154 -13.66 0.51 4.98
N PHE A 155 -13.95 1.24 6.05
CA PHE A 155 -13.45 2.59 6.27
C PHE A 155 -12.58 2.61 7.50
N ARG A 156 -11.38 3.17 7.36
CA ARG A 156 -10.38 3.19 8.42
C ARG A 156 -9.83 4.59 8.60
N HIS A 157 -9.92 5.10 9.82
CA HIS A 157 -9.22 6.31 10.23
C HIS A 157 -7.75 5.97 10.49
N ILE A 158 -6.84 6.60 9.76
CA ILE A 158 -5.41 6.40 9.87
C ILE A 158 -4.75 7.62 10.50
N GLN A 159 -3.82 7.37 11.42
CA GLN A 159 -2.93 8.38 11.97
C GLN A 159 -1.50 7.89 11.88
N THR A 160 -0.73 8.43 10.93
CA THR A 160 0.59 7.91 10.62
C THR A 160 1.63 8.98 10.38
N THR A 161 2.91 8.61 10.42
CA THR A 161 4.03 9.53 10.17
C THR A 161 4.85 9.11 8.96
N LEU A 162 4.58 9.70 7.81
CA LEU A 162 5.34 9.47 6.58
C LEU A 162 6.79 9.90 6.76
N LEU A 163 7.70 8.93 6.66
CA LEU A 163 9.15 9.08 6.69
C LEU A 163 9.66 9.89 7.89
N ASP A 164 8.99 9.78 9.04
CA ASP A 164 9.30 10.51 10.29
C ASP A 164 9.24 12.04 10.17
N LYS A 165 8.57 12.55 9.13
CA LYS A 165 8.55 14.00 8.82
C LYS A 165 7.15 14.57 8.75
N ILE A 166 6.20 13.82 8.21
CA ILE A 166 4.84 14.31 7.99
C ILE A 166 3.86 13.40 8.70
N LYS A 167 3.13 13.93 9.67
CA LYS A 167 1.96 13.26 10.23
C LYS A 167 0.80 13.40 9.25
N LEU A 168 0.12 12.29 8.96
CA LEU A 168 -1.07 12.23 8.13
C LEU A 168 -2.22 11.71 9.00
N ASP A 169 -3.33 12.43 8.96
CA ASP A 169 -4.61 12.09 9.58
C ASP A 169 -5.66 12.06 8.47
N ALA A 170 -6.24 10.88 8.21
CA ALA A 170 -7.12 10.68 7.07
C ALA A 170 -8.05 9.48 7.25
N VAL A 171 -9.13 9.43 6.48
CA VAL A 171 -9.94 8.22 6.32
C VAL A 171 -9.63 7.58 4.97
N LEU A 172 -9.28 6.30 5.00
CA LEU A 172 -9.15 5.48 3.80
C LEU A 172 -10.40 4.61 3.63
N ARG A 173 -10.94 4.61 2.42
CA ARG A 173 -11.82 3.55 1.94
C ARG A 173 -10.93 2.42 1.44
N ILE A 174 -11.25 1.21 1.87
CA ILE A 174 -10.47 0.03 1.52
C ILE A 174 -11.42 -1.01 0.96
N ASP A 175 -11.24 -1.27 -0.33
CA ASP A 175 -11.99 -2.25 -1.08
C ASP A 175 -11.09 -3.47 -1.27
N THR A 176 -11.69 -4.64 -1.14
CA THR A 176 -10.90 -5.85 -0.93
C THR A 176 -11.43 -6.98 -1.77
N HIS A 177 -10.53 -7.80 -2.31
CA HIS A 177 -10.93 -8.84 -3.23
C HIS A 177 -10.09 -10.11 -3.09
N LYS A 178 -10.74 -11.26 -3.18
CA LYS A 178 -10.15 -12.59 -2.99
C LYS A 178 -10.58 -13.52 -4.11
N SER A 179 -9.63 -14.32 -4.55
CA SER A 179 -9.85 -15.49 -5.39
C SER A 179 -8.87 -16.58 -4.97
N PRO A 180 -9.08 -17.83 -5.40
CA PRO A 180 -8.12 -18.90 -5.12
C PRO A 180 -6.72 -18.68 -5.72
N GLN A 181 -6.52 -17.68 -6.58
CA GLN A 181 -5.28 -17.43 -7.30
C GLN A 181 -4.69 -16.05 -7.01
N GLN A 182 -5.52 -15.11 -6.56
CA GLN A 182 -5.10 -13.75 -6.30
C GLN A 182 -5.94 -13.11 -5.22
N ASN A 183 -5.23 -12.37 -4.39
CA ASN A 183 -5.78 -11.51 -3.37
C ASN A 183 -5.43 -10.06 -3.75
N ARG A 184 -6.40 -9.16 -3.82
CA ARG A 184 -6.24 -7.74 -4.17
C ARG A 184 -6.87 -6.82 -3.15
N ILE A 185 -6.32 -5.62 -3.05
CA ILE A 185 -6.74 -4.57 -2.14
C ILE A 185 -6.58 -3.25 -2.85
N ASP A 186 -7.60 -2.43 -2.78
CA ASP A 186 -7.64 -1.08 -3.29
C ASP A 186 -7.84 -0.13 -2.12
N LEU A 187 -7.03 0.93 -2.09
CA LEU A 187 -6.96 1.90 -1.00
C LEU A 187 -7.19 3.26 -1.62
N LEU A 188 -8.18 3.97 -1.12
CA LEU A 188 -8.55 5.28 -1.64
C LEU A 188 -8.69 6.25 -0.47
N LEU A 189 -8.09 7.42 -0.60
CA LEU A 189 -8.41 8.54 0.28
C LEU A 189 -9.83 8.97 0.02
N ASP A 190 -10.70 8.82 1.01
CA ASP A 190 -12.12 9.09 0.84
C ASP A 190 -12.39 10.59 1.02
N ASP A 191 -12.82 11.24 -0.06
CA ASP A 191 -12.99 12.70 -0.14
C ASP A 191 -14.15 13.25 0.68
N ARG A 192 -15.03 12.37 1.17
CA ARG A 192 -16.10 12.74 2.11
C ARG A 192 -15.55 13.10 3.48
N PHE A 193 -14.34 12.67 3.83
CA PHE A 193 -13.69 12.93 5.10
C PHE A 193 -12.56 13.95 4.94
N ALA A 194 -12.47 14.90 5.86
CA ALA A 194 -11.35 15.82 5.87
C ALA A 194 -10.04 15.06 6.17
N ALA A 195 -9.06 15.19 5.28
CA ALA A 195 -7.72 14.68 5.51
C ALA A 195 -6.75 15.83 5.74
N GLN A 196 -5.83 15.66 6.68
CA GLN A 196 -4.89 16.69 7.12
C GLN A 196 -3.48 16.11 7.21
N TRP A 197 -2.51 16.98 6.97
CA TRP A 197 -1.12 16.68 7.24
C TRP A 197 -0.52 17.74 8.16
N THR A 198 0.47 17.34 8.95
CA THR A 198 1.20 18.23 9.85
C THR A 198 2.68 17.86 9.86
N SER A 199 3.56 18.84 9.76
CA SER A 199 5.00 18.62 9.90
C SER A 199 5.33 18.18 11.33
N THR A 200 6.19 17.18 11.45
CA THR A 200 6.73 16.73 12.74
C THR A 200 7.81 17.66 13.29
N GLU A 201 8.46 18.43 12.41
CA GLU A 201 9.50 19.39 12.78
C GLU A 201 8.90 20.72 13.24
N ASP A 202 7.83 21.17 12.56
CA ASP A 202 7.06 22.36 12.92
C ASP A 202 5.56 22.05 12.91
N PRO A 203 4.94 21.77 14.07
CA PRO A 203 3.50 21.47 14.15
C PRO A 203 2.58 22.60 13.68
N LYS A 204 3.08 23.83 13.51
CA LYS A 204 2.30 24.93 12.92
C LYS A 204 2.18 24.80 11.41
N GLN A 205 3.09 24.07 10.78
CA GLN A 205 3.06 23.79 9.36
C GLN A 205 2.12 22.60 9.12
N THR A 206 0.89 22.93 8.73
CA THR A 206 -0.20 21.97 8.48
C THR A 206 -0.94 22.35 7.20
N GLY A 207 -1.69 21.40 6.63
CA GLY A 207 -2.57 21.66 5.50
C GLY A 207 -3.55 20.52 5.26
N THR A 208 -4.52 20.77 4.39
CA THR A 208 -5.38 19.73 3.86
C THR A 208 -4.57 18.77 2.99
N TYR A 209 -4.79 17.48 3.16
CA TYR A 209 -4.21 16.45 2.31
C TYR A 209 -5.27 15.97 1.31
N THR A 210 -4.86 15.83 0.05
CA THR A 210 -5.70 15.30 -1.02
C THR A 210 -4.85 14.38 -1.88
N GLY A 211 -5.50 13.51 -2.65
CA GLY A 211 -4.82 12.73 -3.69
C GLY A 211 -3.95 11.60 -3.15
N PHE A 212 -4.62 10.52 -2.75
CA PHE A 212 -3.96 9.24 -2.51
C PHE A 212 -4.83 8.09 -3.04
N GLN A 213 -4.21 7.20 -3.81
CA GLN A 213 -4.80 5.94 -4.25
C GLN A 213 -3.70 4.90 -4.29
N ALA A 214 -3.99 3.68 -3.88
CA ALA A 214 -3.08 2.56 -4.02
C ALA A 214 -3.83 1.27 -4.28
N TRP A 215 -3.13 0.29 -4.80
CA TRP A 215 -3.55 -1.09 -4.73
C TRP A 215 -2.38 -2.01 -4.46
N LEU A 216 -2.68 -3.19 -3.93
CA LEU A 216 -1.73 -4.29 -3.74
C LEU A 216 -2.38 -5.59 -4.16
N THR A 217 -1.58 -6.46 -4.78
CA THR A 217 -1.95 -7.84 -5.06
C THR A 217 -0.94 -8.81 -4.47
N ALA A 218 -1.44 -9.95 -4.01
CA ALA A 218 -0.68 -11.16 -3.78
C ALA A 218 -1.22 -12.23 -4.75
N THR A 219 -0.41 -12.62 -5.72
CA THR A 219 -0.80 -13.57 -6.78
C THR A 219 0.02 -14.84 -6.67
N LYS A 220 -0.62 -16.01 -6.76
CA LYS A 220 0.10 -17.30 -6.78
C LYS A 220 1.13 -17.33 -7.91
N LEU A 221 2.36 -17.70 -7.57
CA LEU A 221 3.41 -17.98 -8.54
C LEU A 221 3.27 -19.42 -9.03
N ALA A 222 3.05 -19.63 -10.32
CA ALA A 222 2.90 -20.95 -10.88
C ALA A 222 4.18 -21.78 -10.67
N GLY A 223 4.01 -23.04 -10.26
CA GLY A 223 5.13 -23.98 -10.04
C GLY A 223 5.92 -23.77 -8.74
N ALA A 224 5.48 -22.89 -7.84
CA ALA A 224 6.12 -22.67 -6.54
C ALA A 224 5.10 -22.38 -5.43
N ASP A 225 5.41 -22.74 -4.19
CA ASP A 225 4.66 -22.34 -2.99
C ASP A 225 5.04 -20.90 -2.60
N ALA A 226 4.79 -19.97 -3.52
CA ALA A 226 5.15 -18.58 -3.39
C ALA A 226 4.08 -17.66 -3.98
N VAL A 227 4.09 -16.40 -3.54
CA VAL A 227 3.27 -15.33 -4.09
C VAL A 227 4.14 -14.21 -4.64
N VAL A 228 3.71 -13.67 -5.78
CA VAL A 228 4.19 -12.40 -6.33
C VAL A 228 3.39 -11.29 -5.66
N ILE A 229 4.09 -10.40 -4.97
CA ILE A 229 3.54 -9.18 -4.43
C ILE A 229 3.79 -8.05 -5.42
N GLU A 230 2.73 -7.46 -5.93
CA GLU A 230 2.77 -6.25 -6.76
C GLU A 230 1.94 -5.17 -6.09
N SER A 231 2.46 -3.94 -6.02
CA SER A 231 1.70 -2.80 -5.52
C SER A 231 1.99 -1.57 -6.36
N ARG A 232 0.96 -0.73 -6.54
CA ARG A 232 1.10 0.59 -7.12
C ARG A 232 0.39 1.62 -6.25
N LEU A 233 0.98 2.79 -6.13
CA LEU A 233 0.36 3.92 -5.45
C LEU A 233 0.63 5.22 -6.21
N ALA A 234 -0.35 6.11 -6.14
CA ALA A 234 -0.28 7.50 -6.51
C ALA A 234 -0.46 8.32 -5.24
N MET A 235 0.46 9.25 -4.98
CA MET A 235 0.37 10.12 -3.82
C MET A 235 0.73 11.55 -4.19
N HIS A 236 -0.03 12.50 -3.65
CA HIS A 236 0.28 13.91 -3.69
C HIS A 236 1.46 14.20 -2.74
N GLU A 237 2.38 15.04 -3.19
CA GLU A 237 3.44 15.60 -2.35
C GLU A 237 3.25 17.13 -2.35
N PRO A 238 2.49 17.67 -1.38
CA PRO A 238 2.37 19.12 -1.18
C PRO A 238 3.74 19.80 -1.23
N PRO A 239 3.91 20.96 -1.91
CA PRO A 239 5.19 21.65 -2.02
C PRO A 239 5.86 21.98 -0.68
N GLU A 240 5.02 22.19 0.35
CA GLU A 240 5.43 22.46 1.72
C GLU A 240 6.11 21.24 2.37
N TRP A 241 5.83 20.04 1.85
CA TRP A 241 6.50 18.83 2.31
C TRP A 241 7.97 18.88 1.93
N PHE A 242 8.81 18.65 2.94
CA PHE A 242 10.25 18.50 2.79
C PHE A 242 10.96 19.70 2.13
N SER A 243 10.34 20.88 2.12
CA SER A 243 10.89 22.12 1.54
C SER A 243 11.43 21.96 0.12
N GLY A 244 10.70 21.23 -0.74
CA GLY A 244 11.08 20.98 -2.13
C GLY A 244 12.21 19.96 -2.35
N SER A 245 12.72 19.33 -1.28
CA SER A 245 13.71 18.26 -1.44
C SER A 245 13.10 17.00 -2.09
N ASN A 246 13.95 16.16 -2.69
CA ASN A 246 13.53 14.87 -3.25
C ASN A 246 13.47 13.77 -2.17
N PHE A 247 12.91 14.09 -1.00
CA PHE A 247 13.01 13.23 0.19
C PHE A 247 12.34 11.87 -0.03
N ILE A 248 11.11 11.86 -0.57
CA ILE A 248 10.38 10.62 -0.92
C ILE A 248 11.24 9.74 -1.84
N ARG A 249 11.76 10.29 -2.93
CA ARG A 249 12.57 9.53 -3.89
C ARG A 249 13.83 8.93 -3.26
N SER A 250 14.41 9.60 -2.27
CA SER A 250 15.63 9.14 -1.59
C SER A 250 15.39 8.11 -0.49
N LYS A 251 14.28 8.21 0.26
CA LYS A 251 14.05 7.40 1.47
C LYS A 251 13.01 6.30 1.28
N LEU A 252 11.98 6.55 0.48
CA LEU A 252 10.89 5.58 0.28
C LEU A 252 11.40 4.23 -0.26
N PRO A 253 12.34 4.16 -1.23
CA PRO A 253 12.86 2.87 -1.70
C PRO A 253 13.53 2.05 -0.61
N LEU A 254 14.28 2.70 0.29
CA LEU A 254 14.98 2.01 1.38
C LEU A 254 13.99 1.41 2.37
N VAL A 255 12.93 2.15 2.69
CA VAL A 255 11.92 1.64 3.61
C VAL A 255 11.12 0.51 2.95
N LEU A 256 10.70 0.64 1.69
CA LEU A 256 9.99 -0.42 0.97
C LEU A 256 10.83 -1.72 0.86
N GLN A 257 12.14 -1.61 0.63
CA GLN A 257 13.03 -2.77 0.67
C GLN A 257 13.06 -3.42 2.05
N GLN A 258 13.14 -2.61 3.10
CA GLN A 258 13.15 -3.11 4.48
C GLN A 258 11.82 -3.78 4.83
N THR A 259 10.69 -3.18 4.45
CA THR A 259 9.33 -3.74 4.56
C THR A 259 9.24 -5.12 3.93
N ALA A 260 9.70 -5.28 2.69
CA ALA A 260 9.68 -6.58 2.01
C ALA A 260 10.56 -7.63 2.71
N ARG A 261 11.72 -7.24 3.27
CA ARG A 261 12.58 -8.15 4.05
C ARG A 261 11.91 -8.60 5.34
N ASP A 262 11.30 -7.66 6.06
CA ASP A 262 10.61 -7.96 7.32
C ASP A 262 9.37 -8.82 7.08
N LEU A 263 8.66 -8.62 5.96
CA LEU A 263 7.57 -9.50 5.54
C LEU A 263 8.04 -10.95 5.36
N ARG A 264 9.10 -11.13 4.57
CA ARG A 264 9.66 -12.46 4.29
C ARG A 264 10.12 -13.14 5.58
N ARG A 265 10.72 -12.39 6.52
CA ARG A 265 11.11 -12.92 7.83
C ARG A 265 9.89 -13.40 8.62
N LYS A 266 8.86 -12.55 8.76
CA LYS A 266 7.64 -12.86 9.52
C LYS A 266 6.89 -14.08 8.99
N LEU A 267 6.95 -14.35 7.68
CA LEU A 267 6.27 -15.50 7.07
C LEU A 267 7.12 -16.77 7.00
N ALA A 268 8.45 -16.65 7.18
CA ALA A 268 9.34 -17.80 7.27
C ALA A 268 9.30 -18.45 8.66
N ASP A 269 9.04 -17.63 9.69
CA ASP A 269 8.78 -18.07 11.07
C ASP A 269 7.40 -18.76 11.19
#